data_AF-A0A938ANX1-F1
#
_entry.id   AF-A0A938ANX1-F1
#
_cell.length_a   1.000
_cell.length_b   1.000
_cell.length_c   1.000
_cell.angle_alpha   90.00
_cell.angle_beta   90.00
_cell.angle_gamma   90.00
#
_symmetry.space_group_name_H-M   'P 1'
#
loop_
_entity.id
_entity.type
_entity.pdbx_description
1 polymer ?
#
loop_
_entity_poly.entity_id
_entity_poly.type
_entity_poly.pdbx_seq_one_letter_code
_entity_poly.pdbx_strand_id
1 'polypeptide(L)'
;MRLHRQEHAPADGVHRHEDMDRGDGGDQHGGGYEGDIPPGIVHGCLRREERGLRAPACVPGPRIAPGQGRMPTPQCALAPESACSVECHPGGQGAQGVRSGVPMDGQEMLEAILASLQPGIVRRSVCGRRWTAVEAEVDGVRRCGLAATLGLLPEAGGASVSVDPALSGIELAQTILNAEGPQASLAAAALNALLPRQPERWEDARVEAILRERGGGRAVAMVGHFPFADDLRPHVGSLAVLEQRPRPGDLPEEAAADTLPASDLIVITGLAVVNRTLPRLLALCPPQAYVILAGASVPLSPILFRYGVHMLCGSVVENIEPVMQAVARGEGFRNVHPAGVRRVVLSSPDRR
;
A
#
# COMPACT_ATOMS: atom_id res chain seq x y z
N MET A 1 -44.55 35.33 46.55
CA MET A 1 -45.78 36.11 46.89
C MET A 1 -45.85 37.30 45.93
N ARG A 2 -47.05 37.64 45.41
CA ARG A 2 -47.35 38.70 44.41
C ARG A 2 -46.75 38.43 43.00
N LEU A 3 -47.49 38.28 41.88
CA LEU A 3 -48.75 38.79 41.29
C LEU A 3 -48.57 39.98 40.34
N HIS A 4 -48.77 39.75 39.03
CA HIS A 4 -49.65 40.46 38.06
C HIS A 4 -49.50 39.70 36.70
N ARG A 5 -50.56 39.27 35.97
CA ARG A 5 -51.47 40.03 35.05
C ARG A 5 -50.70 40.74 33.90
N GLN A 6 -51.10 40.70 32.62
CA GLN A 6 -52.36 40.22 32.00
C GLN A 6 -52.21 39.95 30.46
N GLU A 7 -53.25 39.36 29.87
CA GLU A 7 -53.49 38.84 28.49
C GLU A 7 -53.24 39.79 27.29
N HIS A 8 -52.86 39.26 26.11
CA HIS A 8 -53.67 39.20 24.85
C HIS A 8 -52.92 38.59 23.63
N ALA A 9 -53.66 38.03 22.66
CA ALA A 9 -53.21 37.36 21.41
C ALA A 9 -53.69 38.19 20.16
N PRO A 10 -53.78 37.73 18.86
CA PRO A 10 -53.53 36.40 18.23
C PRO A 10 -52.91 36.48 16.78
N ALA A 11 -53.32 35.54 15.89
CA ALA A 11 -53.09 35.39 14.43
C ALA A 11 -51.79 34.66 14.00
N ASP A 12 -51.75 33.70 13.06
CA ASP A 12 -52.72 32.86 12.29
C ASP A 12 -51.95 31.55 11.95
N GLY A 13 -52.49 30.43 11.47
CA GLY A 13 -53.83 29.99 11.10
C GLY A 13 -53.71 28.60 10.43
N VAL A 14 -54.21 27.54 11.09
CA VAL A 14 -54.18 26.14 10.62
C VAL A 14 -55.58 25.74 10.16
N HIS A 15 -55.68 24.80 9.20
CA HIS A 15 -56.73 23.75 9.01
C HIS A 15 -56.97 23.43 7.50
N ARG A 16 -57.44 22.24 7.08
CA ARG A 16 -57.97 21.08 7.83
C ARG A 16 -57.79 19.74 7.08
N HIS A 17 -58.02 18.63 7.79
CA HIS A 17 -58.23 17.28 7.26
C HIS A 17 -59.69 17.10 6.75
N GLU A 18 -59.99 15.89 6.22
CA GLU A 18 -61.23 15.06 6.38
C GLU A 18 -62.00 14.71 5.06
N ASP A 19 -62.52 13.48 4.78
CA ASP A 19 -62.08 12.06 4.99
C ASP A 19 -62.92 11.07 4.10
N MET A 20 -62.44 9.82 3.84
CA MET A 20 -63.13 8.62 3.25
C MET A 20 -63.63 8.69 1.75
N ASP A 21 -63.98 7.61 1.01
CA ASP A 21 -64.31 6.18 1.30
C ASP A 21 -64.12 5.22 0.05
N ARG A 22 -63.91 3.91 0.32
CA ARG A 22 -64.24 2.65 -0.44
C ARG A 22 -63.91 2.28 -1.93
N GLY A 23 -63.38 1.05 -2.08
CA GLY A 23 -63.64 0.02 -3.15
C GLY A 23 -62.72 -0.02 -4.39
N ASP A 24 -62.52 -1.11 -5.16
CA ASP A 24 -62.69 -2.59 -5.00
C ASP A 24 -61.98 -3.32 -6.20
N GLY A 25 -61.55 -4.60 -6.04
CA GLY A 25 -60.99 -5.49 -7.09
C GLY A 25 -59.57 -5.17 -7.65
N GLY A 26 -58.75 -6.12 -8.15
CA GLY A 26 -58.87 -7.59 -8.22
C GLY A 26 -57.62 -8.26 -8.88
N ASP A 27 -57.43 -9.55 -8.59
CA ASP A 27 -56.58 -10.60 -9.23
C ASP A 27 -55.09 -10.42 -9.65
N GLN A 28 -54.24 -11.12 -8.89
CA GLN A 28 -53.38 -12.24 -9.32
C GLN A 28 -52.94 -12.38 -10.80
N HIS A 29 -51.64 -12.26 -11.06
CA HIS A 29 -50.78 -13.16 -11.86
C HIS A 29 -49.34 -12.98 -11.32
N GLY A 30 -48.46 -13.98 -11.21
CA GLY A 30 -48.42 -15.26 -11.90
C GLY A 30 -47.31 -15.24 -12.96
N GLY A 31 -46.04 -15.33 -12.55
CA GLY A 31 -44.92 -15.20 -13.47
C GLY A 31 -43.56 -15.47 -12.82
N GLY A 32 -43.15 -16.74 -12.78
CA GLY A 32 -41.76 -17.09 -12.51
C GLY A 32 -40.89 -16.83 -13.73
N TYR A 33 -39.65 -16.41 -13.51
CA TYR A 33 -38.59 -16.45 -14.51
C TYR A 33 -37.42 -17.24 -13.97
N GLU A 34 -37.46 -18.56 -14.21
CA GLU A 34 -36.22 -19.27 -14.52
C GLU A 34 -35.65 -18.64 -15.80
N GLY A 35 -34.40 -18.18 -15.72
CA GLY A 35 -33.71 -17.54 -16.82
C GLY A 35 -32.24 -17.95 -16.76
N ASP A 36 -31.87 -18.91 -17.61
CA ASP A 36 -30.53 -19.48 -17.67
C ASP A 36 -29.44 -18.40 -17.81
N ILE A 37 -28.46 -18.43 -16.91
CA ILE A 37 -27.21 -17.69 -17.09
C ILE A 37 -26.30 -18.54 -18.00
N PRO A 38 -25.97 -18.12 -19.22
CA PRO A 38 -25.19 -18.93 -20.14
C PRO A 38 -23.73 -19.07 -19.65
N PRO A 39 -23.15 -20.29 -19.66
CA PRO A 39 -21.76 -20.50 -19.30
C PRO A 39 -20.82 -20.14 -20.46
N GLY A 40 -20.09 -19.04 -20.32
CA GLY A 40 -18.99 -18.61 -21.19
C GLY A 40 -18.38 -17.30 -20.67
N ILE A 41 -17.07 -17.06 -20.72
CA ILE A 41 -16.03 -17.70 -21.53
C ILE A 41 -14.82 -18.03 -20.64
N VAL A 42 -14.44 -19.32 -20.58
CA VAL A 42 -13.13 -19.74 -20.07
C VAL A 42 -12.24 -20.05 -21.28
N HIS A 43 -11.37 -19.12 -21.65
CA HIS A 43 -10.36 -19.39 -22.68
C HIS A 43 -9.19 -20.19 -22.08
N GLY A 44 -9.39 -21.51 -22.00
CA GLY A 44 -8.27 -22.44 -21.93
C GLY A 44 -7.56 -22.49 -23.29
N CYS A 45 -6.26 -22.16 -23.32
CA CYS A 45 -5.43 -22.38 -24.50
C CYS A 45 -4.62 -23.68 -24.33
N LEU A 46 -5.27 -24.82 -24.60
CA LEU A 46 -4.58 -26.08 -24.83
C LEU A 46 -4.32 -26.23 -26.34
N ARG A 47 -3.05 -26.15 -26.74
CA ARG A 47 -2.57 -26.84 -27.95
C ARG A 47 -1.37 -27.71 -27.62
N ARG A 48 -1.55 -29.02 -27.83
CA ARG A 48 -0.44 -29.88 -28.23
C ARG A 48 -0.02 -29.47 -29.64
N GLU A 49 1.25 -29.19 -29.85
CA GLU A 49 1.94 -29.58 -31.08
C GLU A 49 3.32 -30.13 -30.73
N GLU A 50 3.47 -31.44 -30.88
CA GLU A 50 4.79 -32.08 -30.93
C GLU A 50 5.37 -31.85 -32.33
N ARG A 51 6.51 -31.15 -32.41
CA ARG A 51 7.53 -31.42 -33.43
C ARG A 51 8.87 -30.85 -32.98
N GLY A 52 9.84 -31.73 -32.82
CA GLY A 52 11.05 -31.43 -32.04
C GLY A 52 12.11 -30.63 -32.79
N LEU A 53 12.85 -29.81 -32.04
CA LEU A 53 14.23 -29.48 -32.35
C LEU A 53 15.15 -30.00 -31.24
N ARG A 54 16.35 -30.43 -31.63
CA ARG A 54 17.31 -31.14 -30.79
C ARG A 54 18.00 -30.17 -29.82
N ALA A 55 18.22 -30.60 -28.59
CA ALA A 55 19.12 -29.91 -27.67
C ALA A 55 20.55 -29.90 -28.22
N PRO A 56 21.31 -28.79 -28.10
CA PRO A 56 22.74 -28.80 -28.36
C PRO A 56 23.45 -29.68 -27.32
N ALA A 57 24.40 -30.51 -27.78
CA ALA A 57 25.07 -31.49 -26.94
C ALA A 57 25.99 -30.83 -25.91
N CYS A 58 25.85 -31.21 -24.64
CA CYS A 58 26.87 -30.92 -23.62
C CYS A 58 28.17 -31.67 -23.96
N VAL A 59 29.24 -30.92 -24.24
CA VAL A 59 30.59 -31.48 -24.34
C VAL A 59 31.07 -31.84 -22.92
N PRO A 60 31.52 -33.08 -22.65
CA PRO A 60 32.01 -33.44 -21.32
C PRO A 60 33.35 -32.74 -21.03
N GLY A 61 33.39 -31.91 -20.00
CA GLY A 61 34.66 -31.48 -19.38
C GLY A 61 35.40 -32.67 -18.74
N PRO A 62 36.73 -32.58 -18.57
CA PRO A 62 37.53 -33.70 -18.06
C PRO A 62 37.15 -34.06 -16.62
N ARG A 63 37.08 -35.37 -16.35
CA ARG A 63 36.83 -35.92 -15.00
C ARG A 63 38.05 -35.67 -14.10
N ILE A 64 37.84 -35.04 -12.95
CA ILE A 64 38.85 -34.95 -11.89
C ILE A 64 38.58 -36.07 -10.87
N ALA A 65 39.59 -36.88 -10.57
CA ALA A 65 39.54 -37.90 -9.53
C ALA A 65 39.91 -37.31 -8.15
N PRO A 66 39.35 -37.81 -7.03
CA PRO A 66 39.57 -37.24 -5.71
C PRO A 66 40.89 -37.72 -5.08
N GLY A 67 41.68 -36.82 -4.49
CA GLY A 67 42.90 -37.21 -3.77
C GLY A 67 43.74 -36.04 -3.25
N GLN A 68 43.55 -35.73 -1.97
CA GLN A 68 44.49 -35.09 -1.02
C GLN A 68 45.57 -34.11 -1.51
N GLY A 69 45.46 -32.84 -1.11
CA GLY A 69 46.52 -31.85 -1.21
C GLY A 69 46.13 -30.53 -0.52
N ARG A 70 46.93 -30.09 0.45
CA ARG A 70 46.70 -28.86 1.25
C ARG A 70 47.25 -27.62 0.51
N MET A 71 46.89 -26.42 0.99
CA MET A 71 47.41 -25.07 0.63
C MET A 71 46.76 -24.40 -0.61
N PRO A 72 46.81 -23.05 -0.74
CA PRO A 72 46.87 -21.99 0.29
C PRO A 72 45.77 -20.91 0.12
N THR A 73 45.72 -19.95 1.06
CA THR A 73 44.93 -18.71 0.93
C THR A 73 45.49 -17.78 -0.17
N PRO A 74 44.66 -17.17 -1.03
CA PRO A 74 45.13 -16.14 -1.97
C PRO A 74 45.36 -14.80 -1.25
N GLN A 75 46.59 -14.29 -1.32
CA GLN A 75 46.90 -12.90 -0.95
C GLN A 75 46.42 -11.93 -2.04
N CYS A 76 45.96 -10.74 -1.65
CA CYS A 76 45.76 -9.62 -2.58
C CYS A 76 47.09 -9.22 -3.23
N ALA A 77 47.06 -8.99 -4.54
CA ALA A 77 48.17 -8.41 -5.28
C ALA A 77 48.12 -6.87 -5.21
N LEU A 78 49.30 -6.25 -5.02
CA LEU A 78 49.52 -4.81 -4.97
C LEU A 78 49.90 -4.26 -6.35
N ALA A 79 49.41 -3.06 -6.70
CA ALA A 79 50.12 -1.98 -7.40
C ALA A 79 49.17 -0.80 -7.73
N PRO A 80 49.67 0.45 -7.83
CA PRO A 80 50.73 1.09 -7.05
C PRO A 80 50.25 2.39 -6.35
N GLU A 81 51.03 2.91 -5.42
CA GLU A 81 50.76 4.18 -4.73
C GLU A 81 51.24 5.39 -5.55
N SER A 82 50.43 6.44 -5.63
CA SER A 82 50.93 7.82 -5.83
C SER A 82 49.97 8.87 -5.27
N ALA A 83 50.40 9.53 -4.19
CA ALA A 83 49.95 10.85 -3.72
C ALA A 83 48.45 11.10 -3.49
N CYS A 84 48.01 11.02 -2.23
CA CYS A 84 47.47 12.21 -1.57
C CYS A 84 47.63 12.11 -0.04
N SER A 85 48.37 13.05 0.55
CA SER A 85 48.72 13.05 1.97
C SER A 85 47.67 13.75 2.83
N VAL A 86 47.11 13.08 3.84
CA VAL A 86 46.58 13.73 5.05
C VAL A 86 46.89 12.85 6.25
N GLU A 87 47.54 13.41 7.26
CA GLU A 87 47.93 12.71 8.50
C GLU A 87 46.74 12.56 9.46
N CYS A 88 46.59 11.39 10.08
CA CYS A 88 45.64 11.20 11.17
C CYS A 88 46.31 11.49 12.53
N HIS A 89 45.86 12.53 13.23
CA HIS A 89 46.17 12.77 14.64
C HIS A 89 44.96 12.43 15.53
N PRO A 90 45.14 11.79 16.69
CA PRO A 90 44.06 11.49 17.62
C PRO A 90 43.81 12.66 18.59
N GLY A 91 42.60 13.21 18.58
CA GLY A 91 42.18 14.26 19.51
C GLY A 91 40.72 14.61 19.33
N GLY A 92 39.87 14.28 20.31
CA GLY A 92 38.43 14.48 20.20
C GLY A 92 37.95 15.85 20.67
N GLN A 93 36.82 16.29 20.11
CA GLN A 93 35.75 17.00 20.82
C GLN A 93 34.47 16.99 19.96
N GLY A 94 33.32 17.18 20.61
CA GLY A 94 32.02 16.84 20.01
C GLY A 94 31.63 17.71 18.82
N ALA A 95 31.34 17.06 17.68
CA ALA A 95 30.60 17.67 16.59
C ALA A 95 29.11 17.33 16.74
N GLN A 96 28.28 18.32 17.04
CA GLN A 96 26.83 18.21 16.82
C GLN A 96 26.61 18.03 15.31
N GLY A 97 26.27 16.82 14.91
CA GLY A 97 26.07 16.46 13.50
C GLY A 97 24.81 17.10 12.94
N VAL A 98 24.89 18.36 12.51
CA VAL A 98 23.95 18.95 11.55
C VAL A 98 24.07 18.13 10.28
N ARG A 99 23.17 17.13 10.11
CA ARG A 99 23.09 16.37 8.87
C ARG A 99 22.54 17.30 7.80
N SER A 100 23.42 17.72 6.89
CA SER A 100 23.01 18.26 5.60
C SER A 100 22.04 17.28 4.94
N GLY A 101 20.81 17.72 4.71
CA GLY A 101 19.83 16.92 3.99
C GLY A 101 20.35 16.65 2.59
N VAL A 102 20.68 15.39 2.29
CA VAL A 102 20.83 14.95 0.90
C VAL A 102 19.47 15.17 0.23
N PRO A 103 19.39 15.87 -0.91
CA PRO A 103 18.14 15.99 -1.65
C PRO A 103 17.61 14.59 -1.95
N MET A 104 16.44 14.27 -1.40
CA MET A 104 15.84 12.95 -1.55
C MET A 104 15.30 12.82 -2.97
N ASP A 105 16.07 12.23 -3.88
CA ASP A 105 15.50 11.78 -5.14
C ASP A 105 14.46 10.69 -4.83
N GLY A 106 13.23 10.94 -5.24
CA GLY A 106 12.13 10.00 -5.07
C GLY A 106 12.31 8.73 -5.90
N GLN A 107 13.09 8.81 -6.98
CA GLN A 107 13.41 7.68 -7.83
C GLN A 107 14.34 6.69 -7.11
N GLU A 108 15.41 7.16 -6.47
CA GLU A 108 16.36 6.32 -5.71
C GLU A 108 15.66 5.44 -4.65
N MET A 109 14.62 5.96 -3.98
CA MET A 109 13.86 5.20 -2.99
C MET A 109 13.14 4.00 -3.61
N LEU A 110 12.46 4.22 -4.74
CA LEU A 110 11.74 3.16 -5.44
C LEU A 110 12.71 2.19 -6.11
N GLU A 111 13.80 2.69 -6.72
CA GLU A 111 14.87 1.88 -7.30
C GLU A 111 15.54 0.97 -6.26
N ALA A 112 15.83 1.48 -5.05
CA ALA A 112 16.37 0.66 -3.97
C ALA A 112 15.41 -0.46 -3.55
N ILE A 113 14.09 -0.20 -3.52
CA ILE A 113 13.08 -1.23 -3.25
C ILE A 113 13.00 -2.23 -4.41
N LEU A 114 12.97 -1.77 -5.66
CA LEU A 114 12.96 -2.61 -6.86
C LEU A 114 14.18 -3.53 -6.95
N ALA A 115 15.37 -3.03 -6.60
CA ALA A 115 16.61 -3.80 -6.54
C ALA A 115 16.61 -4.90 -5.46
N SER A 116 15.67 -4.86 -4.50
CA SER A 116 15.50 -5.89 -3.47
C SER A 116 14.49 -6.98 -3.83
N LEU A 117 13.77 -6.85 -4.95
CA LEU A 117 12.71 -7.79 -5.33
C LEU A 117 13.26 -9.16 -5.72
N GLN A 118 12.52 -10.21 -5.36
CA GLN A 118 12.81 -11.57 -5.77
C GLN A 118 12.25 -11.82 -7.19
N PRO A 119 12.99 -12.49 -8.09
CA PRO A 119 12.47 -12.90 -9.39
C PRO A 119 11.19 -13.73 -9.24
N GLY A 120 10.18 -13.44 -10.07
CA GLY A 120 8.91 -14.15 -10.00
C GLY A 120 8.09 -14.03 -11.28
N ILE A 121 7.22 -15.01 -11.47
CA ILE A 121 6.32 -15.11 -12.63
C ILE A 121 4.94 -14.62 -12.20
N VAL A 122 4.40 -13.60 -12.87
CA VAL A 122 3.01 -13.17 -12.68
C VAL A 122 2.10 -14.27 -13.22
N ARG A 123 1.20 -14.79 -12.37
CA ARG A 123 0.24 -15.84 -12.75
C ARG A 123 -1.08 -15.23 -13.23
N ARG A 124 -1.54 -14.18 -12.56
CA ARG A 124 -2.72 -13.37 -12.94
C ARG A 124 -2.76 -12.07 -12.13
N SER A 125 -3.59 -11.13 -12.56
CA SER A 125 -3.93 -9.93 -11.79
C SER A 125 -5.41 -9.62 -11.89
N VAL A 126 -5.93 -8.85 -10.94
CA VAL A 126 -7.28 -8.29 -10.98
C VAL A 126 -7.20 -6.82 -10.60
N CYS A 127 -7.69 -5.93 -11.47
CA CYS A 127 -7.88 -4.52 -11.20
C CYS A 127 -9.34 -4.25 -10.80
N GLY A 128 -9.60 -4.22 -9.49
CA GLY A 128 -10.90 -3.88 -8.94
C GLY A 128 -11.08 -2.37 -8.75
N ARG A 129 -12.32 -1.93 -8.52
CA ARG A 129 -12.69 -0.51 -8.32
C ARG A 129 -11.96 0.19 -7.17
N ARG A 130 -11.49 -0.56 -6.16
CA ARG A 130 -10.83 -0.02 -4.95
C ARG A 130 -9.44 -0.60 -4.68
N TRP A 131 -9.19 -1.80 -5.17
CA TRP A 131 -7.96 -2.55 -4.95
C TRP A 131 -7.51 -3.20 -6.26
N THR A 132 -6.20 -3.31 -6.45
CA THR A 132 -5.56 -4.13 -7.47
C THR A 132 -4.79 -5.23 -6.77
N ALA A 133 -4.92 -6.46 -7.28
CA ALA A 133 -4.24 -7.65 -6.77
C ALA A 133 -3.38 -8.28 -7.88
N VAL A 134 -2.17 -8.70 -7.54
CA VAL A 134 -1.28 -9.46 -8.43
C VAL A 134 -0.89 -10.75 -7.73
N GLU A 135 -1.22 -11.90 -8.33
CA GLU A 135 -0.70 -13.20 -7.92
C GLU A 135 0.58 -13.49 -8.70
N ALA A 136 1.67 -13.72 -7.98
CA ALA A 136 2.97 -14.09 -8.52
C ALA A 136 3.48 -15.37 -7.86
N GLU A 137 4.29 -16.12 -8.59
CA GLU A 137 5.02 -17.27 -8.09
C GLU A 137 6.50 -16.90 -7.93
N VAL A 138 7.02 -17.05 -6.71
CA VAL A 138 8.39 -16.72 -6.34
C VAL A 138 8.97 -17.93 -5.62
N ASP A 139 10.06 -18.48 -6.14
CA ASP A 139 10.69 -19.71 -5.62
C ASP A 139 9.70 -20.89 -5.48
N GLY A 140 8.76 -21.03 -6.43
CA GLY A 140 7.69 -22.04 -6.42
C GLY A 140 6.56 -21.77 -5.42
N VAL A 141 6.63 -20.69 -4.64
CA VAL A 141 5.60 -20.29 -3.67
C VAL A 141 4.69 -19.23 -4.28
N ARG A 142 3.38 -19.48 -4.30
CA ARG A 142 2.39 -18.49 -4.71
C ARG A 142 2.24 -17.40 -3.66
N ARG A 143 2.30 -16.15 -4.09
CA ARG A 143 2.18 -14.93 -3.28
C ARG A 143 1.18 -14.00 -3.96
N CYS A 144 0.52 -13.17 -3.18
CA CYS A 144 -0.32 -12.10 -3.72
C CYS A 144 0.03 -10.79 -3.04
N GLY A 145 0.22 -9.75 -3.86
CA GLY A 145 0.41 -8.37 -3.43
C GLY A 145 -0.84 -7.55 -3.73
N LEU A 146 -1.07 -6.53 -2.91
CA LEU A 146 -2.21 -5.61 -3.02
C LEU A 146 -1.73 -4.17 -3.17
N ALA A 147 -2.53 -3.36 -3.84
CA ALA A 147 -2.44 -1.90 -3.82
C ALA A 147 -3.84 -1.31 -3.97
N ALA A 148 -4.06 -0.10 -3.46
CA ALA A 148 -5.29 0.67 -3.74
C ALA A 148 -5.29 1.16 -5.19
N THR A 149 -6.46 1.10 -5.86
CA THR A 149 -6.58 1.46 -7.28
C THR A 149 -6.71 2.97 -7.47
N LEU A 150 -5.76 3.56 -8.19
CA LEU A 150 -5.85 4.95 -8.67
C LEU A 150 -6.72 5.05 -9.94
N GLY A 151 -7.29 6.23 -10.18
CA GLY A 151 -7.95 6.59 -11.44
C GLY A 151 -9.37 6.03 -11.66
N LEU A 152 -9.75 4.91 -11.03
CA LEU A 152 -11.12 4.40 -11.11
C LEU A 152 -12.08 5.20 -10.22
N LEU A 153 -12.72 6.20 -10.82
CA LEU A 153 -13.81 6.94 -10.17
C LEU A 153 -15.01 6.03 -9.85
N PRO A 154 -15.81 6.38 -8.83
CA PRO A 154 -17.05 5.67 -8.49
C PRO A 154 -18.02 5.38 -9.65
N GLU A 155 -18.03 6.25 -10.66
CA GLU A 155 -18.94 6.25 -11.80
C GLU A 155 -18.47 5.37 -12.96
N ALA A 156 -17.17 5.07 -13.05
CA ALA A 156 -16.60 4.31 -14.15
C ALA A 156 -16.65 2.81 -13.83
N GLY A 157 -17.36 2.04 -14.66
CA GLY A 157 -17.29 0.57 -14.66
C GLY A 157 -15.83 0.12 -14.74
N GLY A 158 -15.45 -0.87 -13.92
CA GLY A 158 -14.05 -1.19 -13.64
C GLY A 158 -13.22 -1.42 -14.91
N ALA A 159 -12.15 -0.64 -15.08
CA ALA A 159 -11.26 -0.84 -16.22
C ALA A 159 -10.45 -2.12 -16.05
N SER A 160 -10.60 -3.04 -17.00
CA SER A 160 -9.69 -4.17 -17.15
C SER A 160 -8.32 -3.65 -17.62
N VAL A 161 -7.38 -3.50 -16.69
CA VAL A 161 -5.98 -3.26 -17.03
C VAL A 161 -5.41 -4.55 -17.60
N SER A 162 -5.15 -4.57 -18.91
CA SER A 162 -4.41 -5.65 -19.54
C SER A 162 -2.96 -5.61 -19.06
N VAL A 163 -2.53 -6.68 -18.37
CA VAL A 163 -1.10 -6.96 -18.21
C VAL A 163 -0.60 -7.53 -19.53
N ASP A 164 0.53 -7.04 -20.03
CA ASP A 164 1.24 -7.73 -21.09
C ASP A 164 1.77 -9.08 -20.53
N PRO A 165 1.31 -10.24 -21.04
CA PRO A 165 1.72 -11.54 -20.55
C PRO A 165 3.20 -11.86 -20.82
N ALA A 166 3.91 -11.04 -21.61
CA ALA A 166 5.35 -11.17 -21.82
C ALA A 166 6.19 -10.58 -20.68
N LEU A 167 5.64 -9.67 -19.85
CA LEU A 167 6.39 -9.03 -18.77
C LEU A 167 6.63 -10.01 -17.61
N SER A 168 7.89 -10.10 -17.16
CA SER A 168 8.21 -10.70 -15.87
C SER A 168 7.63 -9.87 -14.72
N GLY A 169 7.54 -10.47 -13.53
CA GLY A 169 7.10 -9.73 -12.34
C GLY A 169 7.98 -8.51 -12.02
N ILE A 170 9.29 -8.61 -12.29
CA ILE A 170 10.25 -7.52 -12.07
C ILE A 170 9.97 -6.37 -13.03
N GLU A 171 9.82 -6.64 -14.32
CA GLU A 171 9.52 -5.61 -15.33
C GLU A 171 8.16 -4.94 -15.03
N LEU A 172 7.15 -5.72 -14.65
CA LEU A 172 5.86 -5.18 -14.23
C LEU A 172 5.99 -4.25 -13.01
N ALA A 173 6.74 -4.67 -11.98
CA ALA A 173 7.00 -3.84 -10.80
C ALA A 173 7.79 -2.57 -11.14
N GLN A 174 8.80 -2.64 -12.02
CA GLN A 174 9.59 -1.50 -12.48
C GLN A 174 8.76 -0.41 -13.15
N THR A 175 7.62 -0.75 -13.77
CA THR A 175 6.72 0.27 -14.35
C THR A 175 6.22 1.29 -13.31
N ILE A 176 6.28 1.01 -12.00
CA ILE A 176 5.89 1.94 -10.92
C ILE A 176 6.60 3.30 -11.00
N LEU A 177 7.82 3.34 -11.57
CA LEU A 177 8.60 4.57 -11.71
C LEU A 177 7.95 5.59 -12.64
N ASN A 178 7.18 5.12 -13.64
CA ASN A 178 6.66 5.95 -14.74
C ASN A 178 5.14 5.83 -14.95
N ALA A 179 4.53 4.70 -14.57
CA ALA A 179 3.12 4.44 -14.77
C ALA A 179 2.22 5.39 -13.96
N GLU A 180 0.98 5.51 -14.41
CA GLU A 180 -0.05 6.32 -13.78
C GLU A 180 -1.32 5.50 -13.56
N GLY A 181 -2.24 6.02 -12.74
CA GLY A 181 -3.59 5.46 -12.58
C GLY A 181 -3.62 3.95 -12.23
N PRO A 182 -4.52 3.18 -12.86
CA PRO A 182 -4.63 1.74 -12.63
C PRO A 182 -3.32 0.96 -12.90
N GLN A 183 -2.51 1.37 -13.87
CA GLN A 183 -1.23 0.75 -14.20
C GLN A 183 -0.19 0.92 -13.07
N ALA A 184 -0.10 2.11 -12.46
CA ALA A 184 0.74 2.31 -11.27
C ALA A 184 0.28 1.42 -10.09
N SER A 185 -1.03 1.20 -9.98
CA SER A 185 -1.64 0.35 -8.95
C SER A 185 -1.29 -1.13 -9.18
N LEU A 186 -1.28 -1.57 -10.44
CA LEU A 186 -0.83 -2.90 -10.85
C LEU A 186 0.68 -3.10 -10.55
N ALA A 187 1.51 -2.12 -10.87
CA ALA A 187 2.95 -2.14 -10.60
C ALA A 187 3.25 -2.24 -9.10
N ALA A 188 2.54 -1.45 -8.27
CA ALA A 188 2.67 -1.51 -6.81
C ALA A 188 2.19 -2.85 -6.22
N ALA A 189 1.11 -3.43 -6.76
CA ALA A 189 0.66 -4.76 -6.36
C ALA A 189 1.67 -5.85 -6.75
N ALA A 190 2.31 -5.75 -7.92
CA ALA A 190 3.39 -6.65 -8.35
C ALA A 190 4.63 -6.52 -7.44
N LEU A 191 5.08 -5.28 -7.17
CA LEU A 191 6.15 -4.98 -6.22
C LEU A 191 5.87 -5.65 -4.86
N ASN A 192 4.67 -5.47 -4.30
CA ASN A 192 4.27 -6.07 -3.02
C ASN A 192 4.19 -7.60 -3.04
N ALA A 193 3.96 -8.23 -4.20
CA ALA A 193 3.98 -9.69 -4.33
C ALA A 193 5.40 -10.28 -4.32
N LEU A 194 6.37 -9.52 -4.84
CA LEU A 194 7.75 -9.95 -5.11
C LEU A 194 8.76 -9.57 -4.01
N LEU A 195 8.36 -8.75 -3.03
CA LEU A 195 9.20 -8.40 -1.90
C LEU A 195 9.69 -9.64 -1.13
N PRO A 196 10.95 -9.65 -0.65
CA PRO A 196 11.43 -10.62 0.32
C PRO A 196 10.58 -10.59 1.59
N ARG A 197 10.03 -11.74 1.99
CA ARG A 197 9.21 -11.86 3.19
C ARG A 197 10.10 -12.07 4.43
N GLN A 198 9.76 -11.40 5.52
CA GLN A 198 10.42 -11.48 6.84
C GLN A 198 9.36 -11.73 7.94
N PRO A 199 8.62 -12.87 7.87
CA PRO A 199 7.50 -13.15 8.77
C PRO A 199 7.87 -13.18 10.25
N GLU A 200 9.12 -13.52 10.57
CA GLU A 200 9.68 -13.49 11.93
C GLU A 200 9.81 -12.08 12.52
N ARG A 201 9.66 -11.03 11.69
CA ARG A 201 9.67 -9.62 12.10
C ARG A 201 8.28 -8.96 12.03
N TRP A 202 7.22 -9.72 11.74
CA TRP A 202 5.87 -9.20 11.56
C TRP A 202 5.02 -9.39 12.82
N GLU A 203 4.48 -8.29 13.33
CA GLU A 203 3.59 -8.26 14.49
C GLU A 203 2.14 -8.01 14.06
N ASP A 204 1.17 -8.71 14.66
CA ASP A 204 -0.26 -8.48 14.39
C ASP A 204 -0.77 -7.26 15.17
N ALA A 205 -0.94 -6.13 14.48
CA ALA A 205 -1.44 -4.91 15.09
C ALA A 205 -2.30 -4.06 14.15
N ARG A 206 -3.12 -3.19 14.74
CA ARG A 206 -3.95 -2.21 14.05
C ARG A 206 -3.29 -0.85 14.13
N VAL A 207 -3.03 -0.20 13.00
CA VAL A 207 -2.51 1.19 12.96
C VAL A 207 -3.34 2.14 13.82
N GLU A 208 -4.66 1.98 13.84
CA GLU A 208 -5.59 2.73 14.70
C GLU A 208 -5.24 2.63 16.20
N ALA A 209 -4.95 1.42 16.70
CA ALA A 209 -4.61 1.20 18.10
C ALA A 209 -3.25 1.84 18.44
N ILE A 210 -2.28 1.69 17.54
CA ILE A 210 -0.94 2.29 17.66
C ILE A 210 -1.03 3.83 17.69
N LEU A 211 -1.90 4.43 16.86
CA LEU A 211 -2.11 5.87 16.85
C LEU A 211 -2.82 6.37 18.12
N ARG A 212 -3.80 5.62 18.65
CA ARG A 212 -4.44 5.93 19.94
C ARG A 212 -3.44 5.85 21.10
N GLU A 213 -2.60 4.82 21.13
CA GLU A 213 -1.57 4.62 22.15
C GLU A 213 -0.50 5.71 22.10
N ARG A 214 0.06 5.98 20.90
CA ARG A 214 1.20 6.89 20.73
C ARG A 214 0.84 8.36 20.56
N GLY A 215 -0.43 8.69 20.29
CA GLY A 215 -0.87 10.04 19.92
C GLY A 215 -1.42 10.90 21.06
N GLY A 216 -1.59 10.34 22.27
CA GLY A 216 -2.11 11.07 23.43
C GLY A 216 -1.34 12.36 23.71
N GLY A 217 -2.03 13.51 23.69
CA GLY A 217 -1.44 14.83 23.91
C GLY A 217 -0.55 15.39 22.79
N ARG A 218 -0.37 14.66 21.67
CA ARG A 218 0.52 15.04 20.56
C ARG A 218 -0.23 15.63 19.37
N ALA A 219 0.48 16.40 18.55
CA ALA A 219 0.03 16.81 17.23
C ALA A 219 0.16 15.65 16.24
N VAL A 220 -0.97 15.20 15.68
CA VAL A 220 -1.03 14.08 14.72
C VAL A 220 -1.40 14.58 13.34
N ALA A 221 -0.58 14.27 12.34
CA ALA A 221 -0.92 14.43 10.93
C ALA A 221 -1.25 13.08 10.28
N MET A 222 -2.27 13.09 9.44
CA MET A 222 -2.79 11.94 8.71
C MET A 222 -2.88 12.28 7.23
N VAL A 223 -1.92 11.82 6.42
CA VAL A 223 -1.96 11.94 4.96
C VAL A 223 -2.71 10.74 4.40
N GLY A 224 -3.88 10.98 3.80
CA GLY A 224 -4.86 9.96 3.47
C GLY A 224 -5.95 9.84 4.53
N HIS A 225 -7.21 10.15 4.20
CA HIS A 225 -8.33 10.04 5.14
C HIS A 225 -8.67 8.56 5.43
N PHE A 226 -8.25 8.06 6.61
CA PHE A 226 -8.56 6.70 7.05
C PHE A 226 -9.97 6.60 7.68
N PRO A 227 -10.68 5.45 7.54
CA PRO A 227 -12.04 5.28 8.08
C PRO A 227 -12.20 5.35 9.62
N PHE A 228 -11.11 5.55 10.36
CA PHE A 228 -11.08 5.68 11.83
C PHE A 228 -10.63 7.08 12.28
N ALA A 229 -10.47 8.04 11.36
CA ALA A 229 -9.95 9.38 11.67
C ALA A 229 -10.79 10.11 12.72
N ASP A 230 -12.12 10.09 12.57
CA ASP A 230 -13.04 10.74 13.51
C ASP A 230 -13.02 10.04 14.89
N ASP A 231 -13.00 8.70 14.90
CA ASP A 231 -12.89 7.90 16.13
C ASP A 231 -11.52 8.04 16.84
N LEU A 232 -10.48 8.48 16.12
CA LEU A 232 -9.13 8.75 16.66
C LEU A 232 -9.03 10.17 17.26
N ARG A 233 -9.73 11.14 16.67
CA ARG A 233 -9.67 12.57 17.04
C ARG A 233 -9.76 12.85 18.55
N PRO A 234 -10.64 12.23 19.37
CA PRO A 234 -10.71 12.50 20.81
C PRO A 234 -9.61 11.83 21.65
N HIS A 235 -8.73 11.01 21.06
CA HIS A 235 -7.66 10.29 21.77
C HIS A 235 -6.26 10.90 21.56
N VAL A 236 -6.16 11.98 20.80
CA VAL A 236 -4.89 12.64 20.45
C VAL A 236 -4.92 14.12 20.81
N GLY A 237 -3.76 14.78 20.88
CA GLY A 237 -3.69 16.20 21.24
C GLY A 237 -4.32 17.11 20.16
N SER A 238 -4.00 16.85 18.90
CA SER A 238 -4.69 17.39 17.74
C SER A 238 -4.61 16.42 16.56
N LEU A 239 -5.54 16.51 15.61
CA LEU A 239 -5.56 15.69 14.40
C LEU A 239 -5.82 16.56 13.16
N ALA A 240 -4.81 16.65 12.30
CA ALA A 240 -4.93 17.20 10.95
C ALA A 240 -4.99 16.06 9.94
N VAL A 241 -6.04 16.02 9.10
CA VAL A 241 -6.16 15.06 8.00
C VAL A 241 -5.89 15.81 6.70
N LEU A 242 -4.96 15.31 5.88
CA LEU A 242 -4.54 15.89 4.60
C LEU A 242 -4.97 14.94 3.48
N GLU A 243 -5.72 15.45 2.50
CA GLU A 243 -6.29 14.63 1.43
C GLU A 243 -6.34 15.39 0.08
N GLN A 244 -6.12 14.69 -1.03
CA GLN A 244 -6.15 15.30 -2.38
C GLN A 244 -7.57 15.66 -2.82
N ARG A 245 -8.58 15.04 -2.18
CA ARG A 245 -10.00 15.31 -2.36
C ARG A 245 -10.64 15.48 -0.97
N PRO A 246 -10.37 16.61 -0.30
CA PRO A 246 -10.75 16.80 1.10
C PRO A 246 -12.27 16.80 1.27
N ARG A 247 -12.72 16.20 2.37
CA ARG A 247 -14.10 16.27 2.86
C ARG A 247 -14.24 17.41 3.87
N PRO A 248 -15.45 17.78 4.31
CA PRO A 248 -15.62 18.73 5.40
C PRO A 248 -14.82 18.30 6.64
N GLY A 249 -13.85 19.12 7.06
CA GLY A 249 -12.95 18.84 8.18
C GLY A 249 -11.57 18.29 7.80
N ASP A 250 -11.36 17.88 6.54
CA ASP A 250 -10.03 17.60 5.99
C ASP A 250 -9.37 18.88 5.45
N LEU A 251 -8.04 18.89 5.44
CA LEU A 251 -7.20 19.89 4.80
C LEU A 251 -6.80 19.40 3.38
N PRO A 252 -6.60 20.32 2.42
CA PRO A 252 -6.12 19.98 1.08
C PRO A 252 -4.62 19.61 1.11
N GLU A 253 -4.11 18.95 0.06
CA GLU A 253 -2.74 18.40 0.08
C GLU A 253 -1.64 19.48 0.17
N GLU A 254 -1.91 20.70 -0.29
CA GLU A 254 -0.99 21.84 -0.23
C GLU A 254 -0.65 22.23 1.21
N ALA A 255 -1.58 22.02 2.16
CA ALA A 255 -1.37 22.30 3.58
C ALA A 255 -0.34 21.36 4.24
N ALA A 256 0.14 20.33 3.54
CA ALA A 256 1.19 19.43 4.04
C ALA A 256 2.51 20.18 4.34
N ALA A 257 2.80 21.27 3.63
CA ALA A 257 4.01 22.07 3.83
C ALA A 257 4.07 22.74 5.21
N ASP A 258 2.91 23.14 5.76
CA ASP A 258 2.81 23.74 7.10
C ASP A 258 2.48 22.68 8.17
N THR A 259 1.68 21.68 7.81
CA THR A 259 1.13 20.69 8.76
C THR A 259 2.17 19.64 9.17
N LEU A 260 2.95 19.10 8.24
CA LEU A 260 3.90 18.02 8.54
C LEU A 260 5.08 18.48 9.43
N PRO A 261 5.71 19.65 9.21
CA PRO A 261 6.77 20.15 10.10
C PRO A 261 6.32 20.42 11.54
N ALA A 262 5.02 20.66 11.75
CA ALA A 262 4.42 20.95 13.06
C ALA A 262 3.87 19.70 13.80
N SER A 263 4.08 18.50 13.26
CA SER A 263 3.48 17.26 13.77
C SER A 263 4.47 16.35 14.50
N ASP A 264 4.08 15.78 15.63
CA ASP A 264 4.90 14.84 16.41
C ASP A 264 4.76 13.40 15.91
N LEU A 265 3.59 13.03 15.38
CA LEU A 265 3.22 11.69 14.94
C LEU A 265 2.54 11.81 13.58
N ILE A 266 3.11 11.16 12.57
CA ILE A 266 2.67 11.31 11.18
C ILE A 266 2.31 9.92 10.64
N VAL A 267 1.08 9.76 10.15
CA VAL A 267 0.67 8.57 9.40
C VAL A 267 0.44 8.93 7.94
N ILE A 268 1.07 8.19 7.02
CA ILE A 268 0.98 8.40 5.58
C ILE A 268 0.39 7.14 4.94
N THR A 269 -0.62 7.31 4.09
CA THR A 269 -1.21 6.23 3.30
C THR A 269 -0.17 5.56 2.40
N GLY A 270 -0.21 4.22 2.30
CA GLY A 270 0.57 3.48 1.31
C GLY A 270 0.27 3.89 -0.15
N LEU A 271 -0.86 4.56 -0.40
CA LEU A 271 -1.16 5.16 -1.71
C LEU A 271 -0.10 6.19 -2.14
N ALA A 272 0.60 6.82 -1.19
CA ALA A 272 1.69 7.76 -1.44
C ALA A 272 2.88 7.11 -2.20
N VAL A 273 3.06 5.79 -2.09
CA VAL A 273 4.03 5.04 -2.90
C VAL A 273 3.53 4.89 -4.33
N VAL A 274 2.26 4.54 -4.49
CA VAL A 274 1.62 4.26 -5.80
C VAL A 274 1.53 5.51 -6.67
N ASN A 275 1.18 6.66 -6.08
CA ASN A 275 1.12 7.95 -6.78
C ASN A 275 2.46 8.73 -6.72
N ARG A 276 3.55 8.10 -6.27
CA ARG A 276 4.92 8.67 -6.21
C ARG A 276 5.06 9.94 -5.35
N THR A 277 4.12 10.26 -4.46
CA THR A 277 4.18 11.46 -3.59
C THR A 277 4.96 11.26 -2.28
N LEU A 278 5.20 10.02 -1.85
CA LEU A 278 5.85 9.70 -0.57
C LEU A 278 7.19 10.43 -0.32
N PRO A 279 8.13 10.52 -1.28
CA PRO A 279 9.42 11.18 -1.04
C PRO A 279 9.28 12.66 -0.69
N ARG A 280 8.37 13.39 -1.36
CA ARG A 280 8.03 14.79 -1.05
C ARG A 280 7.45 14.92 0.36
N LEU A 281 6.57 14.02 0.75
CA LEU A 281 5.94 14.02 2.08
C LEU A 281 6.96 13.74 3.19
N LEU A 282 7.88 12.79 2.97
CA LEU A 282 8.95 12.47 3.92
C LEU A 282 9.97 13.62 4.06
N ALA A 283 10.24 14.37 3.00
CA ALA A 283 11.10 15.56 3.07
C ALA A 283 10.51 16.70 3.91
N LEU A 284 9.19 16.71 4.12
CA LEU A 284 8.48 17.66 5.01
C LEU A 284 8.35 17.15 6.46
N CYS A 285 8.64 15.87 6.71
CA CYS A 285 8.57 15.30 8.06
C CYS A 285 9.80 15.75 8.88
N PRO A 286 9.62 16.36 10.07
CA PRO A 286 10.74 16.84 10.86
C PRO A 286 11.48 15.66 11.52
N PRO A 287 12.80 15.76 11.81
CA PRO A 287 13.61 14.61 12.26
C PRO A 287 13.13 13.94 13.56
N GLN A 288 12.39 14.66 14.40
CA GLN A 288 11.81 14.18 15.66
C GLN A 288 10.41 13.55 15.52
N ALA A 289 9.75 13.65 14.36
CA ALA A 289 8.44 13.06 14.16
C ALA A 289 8.51 11.53 14.04
N TYR A 290 7.55 10.85 14.66
CA TYR A 290 7.39 9.41 14.49
C TYR A 290 6.55 9.14 13.24
N VAL A 291 7.16 8.56 12.19
CA VAL A 291 6.51 8.40 10.88
C VAL A 291 6.06 6.96 10.62
N ILE A 292 4.78 6.76 10.36
CA ILE A 292 4.14 5.47 10.08
C ILE A 292 3.63 5.47 8.63
N LEU A 293 3.97 4.45 7.83
CA LEU A 293 3.23 4.18 6.58
C LEU A 293 2.13 3.17 6.84
N ALA A 294 0.93 3.40 6.32
CA ALA A 294 -0.23 2.53 6.60
C ALA A 294 -1.11 2.23 5.39
N GLY A 295 -1.53 0.97 5.25
CA GLY A 295 -2.48 0.50 4.23
C GLY A 295 -1.95 -0.65 3.39
N ALA A 296 -2.83 -1.31 2.63
CA ALA A 296 -2.46 -2.52 1.91
C ALA A 296 -1.47 -2.30 0.75
N SER A 297 -1.33 -1.06 0.26
CA SER A 297 -0.30 -0.70 -0.73
C SER A 297 1.11 -0.58 -0.16
N VAL A 298 1.30 -0.55 1.17
CA VAL A 298 2.61 -0.30 1.80
C VAL A 298 3.59 -1.44 1.48
N PRO A 299 4.73 -1.16 0.84
CA PRO A 299 5.83 -2.11 0.72
C PRO A 299 6.35 -2.47 2.11
N LEU A 300 6.30 -3.75 2.49
CA LEU A 300 6.92 -4.26 3.73
C LEU A 300 8.44 -4.40 3.58
N SER A 301 9.09 -3.36 3.04
CA SER A 301 10.53 -3.32 2.79
C SER A 301 11.24 -2.50 3.88
N PRO A 302 12.19 -3.09 4.64
CA PRO A 302 13.00 -2.35 5.62
C PRO A 302 13.82 -1.19 5.04
N ILE A 303 13.98 -1.13 3.71
CA ILE A 303 14.66 -0.05 3.00
C ILE A 303 14.04 1.31 3.33
N LEU A 304 12.71 1.36 3.51
CA LEU A 304 11.97 2.59 3.87
C LEU A 304 12.43 3.21 5.20
N PHE A 305 13.01 2.43 6.12
CA PHE A 305 13.57 2.94 7.38
C PHE A 305 14.80 3.84 7.19
N ARG A 306 15.53 3.67 6.08
CA ARG A 306 16.64 4.56 5.68
C ARG A 306 16.14 5.96 5.29
N TYR A 307 14.86 6.07 4.93
CA TYR A 307 14.21 7.27 4.40
C TYR A 307 13.30 7.98 5.42
N GLY A 308 13.52 7.75 6.73
CA GLY A 308 12.81 8.44 7.82
C GLY A 308 11.52 7.77 8.30
N VAL A 309 11.09 6.67 7.67
CA VAL A 309 9.97 5.87 8.18
C VAL A 309 10.40 5.13 9.47
N HIS A 310 9.51 5.06 10.44
CA HIS A 310 9.72 4.36 11.71
C HIS A 310 8.97 3.02 11.76
N MET A 311 7.80 2.95 11.12
CA MET A 311 6.92 1.78 11.16
C MET A 311 6.17 1.59 9.83
N LEU A 312 6.01 0.32 9.41
CA LEU A 312 5.27 -0.09 8.21
C LEU A 312 4.07 -0.94 8.62
N CYS A 313 2.87 -0.36 8.55
CA CYS A 313 1.58 -1.01 8.83
C CYS A 313 0.96 -1.52 7.50
N GLY A 314 1.47 -2.65 7.02
CA GLY A 314 1.13 -3.22 5.72
C GLY A 314 0.08 -4.34 5.76
N SER A 315 0.05 -5.14 4.71
CA SER A 315 -0.89 -6.24 4.52
C SER A 315 -0.23 -7.44 3.85
N VAL A 316 -0.59 -8.64 4.29
CA VAL A 316 -0.13 -9.91 3.72
C VAL A 316 -1.34 -10.71 3.29
N VAL A 317 -1.40 -11.12 2.02
CA VAL A 317 -2.44 -12.03 1.53
C VAL A 317 -2.07 -13.46 1.91
N GLU A 318 -2.90 -14.07 2.75
CA GLU A 318 -2.76 -15.45 3.21
C GLU A 318 -3.71 -16.39 2.45
N ASN A 319 -4.92 -15.91 2.09
CA ASN A 319 -5.85 -16.67 1.23
C ASN A 319 -6.06 -15.94 -0.11
N ILE A 320 -5.30 -16.34 -1.14
CA ILE A 320 -5.22 -15.61 -2.41
C ILE A 320 -6.55 -15.61 -3.16
N GLU A 321 -7.22 -16.77 -3.28
CA GLU A 321 -8.39 -16.91 -4.16
C GLU A 321 -9.58 -16.04 -3.70
N PRO A 322 -10.05 -16.08 -2.44
CA PRO A 322 -11.17 -15.24 -2.01
C PRO A 322 -10.82 -13.74 -2.00
N VAL A 323 -9.56 -13.39 -1.76
CA VAL A 323 -9.08 -12.00 -1.86
C VAL A 323 -9.16 -11.51 -3.30
N MET A 324 -8.67 -12.27 -4.28
CA MET A 324 -8.78 -11.88 -5.70
C MET A 324 -10.24 -11.80 -6.17
N GLN A 325 -11.12 -12.68 -5.68
CA GLN A 325 -12.56 -12.63 -5.96
C GLN A 325 -13.23 -11.38 -5.34
N ALA A 326 -12.93 -11.04 -4.08
CA ALA A 326 -13.45 -9.83 -3.45
C ALA A 326 -12.95 -8.55 -4.15
N VAL A 327 -11.69 -8.57 -4.61
CA VAL A 327 -11.11 -7.50 -5.43
C VAL A 327 -11.83 -7.40 -6.79
N ALA A 328 -12.12 -8.53 -7.47
CA ALA A 328 -12.86 -8.56 -8.73
C ALA A 328 -14.28 -7.99 -8.60
N ARG A 329 -14.95 -8.25 -7.46
CA ARG A 329 -16.26 -7.67 -7.12
C ARG A 329 -16.19 -6.19 -6.69
N GLY A 330 -15.01 -5.57 -6.70
CA GLY A 330 -14.81 -4.15 -6.39
C GLY A 330 -14.99 -3.80 -4.90
N GLU A 331 -14.85 -4.78 -4.01
CA GLU A 331 -15.23 -4.65 -2.61
C GLU A 331 -14.31 -3.72 -1.80
N GLY A 332 -14.84 -3.17 -0.70
CA GLY A 332 -14.07 -2.36 0.24
C GLY A 332 -13.18 -3.21 1.16
N PHE A 333 -12.21 -2.55 1.81
CA PHE A 333 -11.27 -3.25 2.72
C PHE A 333 -11.98 -3.99 3.87
N ARG A 334 -13.18 -3.54 4.29
CA ARG A 334 -14.00 -4.24 5.30
C ARG A 334 -14.34 -5.68 4.91
N ASN A 335 -14.37 -6.01 3.63
CA ASN A 335 -14.66 -7.37 3.13
C ASN A 335 -13.39 -8.06 2.61
N VAL A 336 -12.49 -7.32 1.95
CA VAL A 336 -11.20 -7.86 1.49
C VAL A 336 -10.32 -8.33 2.66
N HIS A 337 -10.39 -7.66 3.82
CA HIS A 337 -9.67 -8.07 5.03
C HIS A 337 -10.07 -9.49 5.51
N PRO A 338 -11.33 -9.77 5.90
CA PRO A 338 -11.76 -11.09 6.36
C PRO A 338 -11.72 -12.17 5.26
N ALA A 339 -11.65 -11.81 3.97
CA ALA A 339 -11.47 -12.78 2.89
C ALA A 339 -10.10 -13.50 2.92
N GLY A 340 -9.08 -12.92 3.58
CA GLY A 340 -7.76 -13.54 3.71
C GLY A 340 -6.56 -12.61 3.73
N VAL A 341 -6.73 -11.36 4.16
CA VAL A 341 -5.61 -10.41 4.31
C VAL A 341 -5.28 -10.21 5.78
N ARG A 342 -4.10 -10.65 6.20
CA ARG A 342 -3.55 -10.34 7.52
C ARG A 342 -2.98 -8.93 7.53
N ARG A 343 -3.22 -8.19 8.60
CA ARG A 343 -2.63 -6.85 8.83
C ARG A 343 -1.43 -7.00 9.74
N VAL A 344 -0.27 -6.57 9.25
CA VAL A 344 1.00 -6.74 9.96
C VAL A 344 1.73 -5.42 10.12
N VAL A 345 2.51 -5.34 11.17
CA VAL A 345 3.44 -4.24 11.45
C VAL A 345 4.87 -4.75 11.35
N LEU A 346 5.70 -3.97 10.68
CA LEU A 346 7.14 -4.12 10.63
C LEU A 346 7.77 -2.83 11.15
N SER A 347 8.48 -2.93 12.28
CA SER A 347 9.09 -1.79 12.98
C SER A 347 10.58 -1.64 12.63
N SER A 348 11.06 -0.39 12.62
CA SER A 348 12.49 -0.10 12.53
C SER A 348 13.21 -0.59 13.80
N PRO A 349 14.33 -1.34 13.68
CA PRO A 349 15.06 -1.81 14.86
C PRO A 349 15.71 -0.66 15.64
N ASP A 350 16.10 0.41 14.94
CA ASP A 350 16.92 1.50 15.46
C ASP A 350 16.10 2.72 15.93
N ARG A 351 14.76 2.67 15.82
CA ARG A 351 13.85 3.82 16.05
C ARG A 351 12.54 3.38 16.72
N ARG A 352 12.48 3.39 18.06
CA ARG A 352 11.31 3.02 18.87
C ARG A 352 10.52 4.21 19.38
#